data_AF-A0A9Q5HQD1-F1
#
_entry.id   AF-A0A9Q5HQD1-F1
#
_cell.length_a   1.000
_cell.length_b   1.000
_cell.length_c   1.000
_cell.angle_alpha   90.00
_cell.angle_beta   90.00
_cell.angle_gamma   90.00
#
_symmetry.space_group_name_H-M   'P 1'
#
loop_
_entity.id
_entity.type
_entity.pdbx_description
1 polymer ?
#
loop_
_entity_poly.entity_id
_entity_poly.type
_entity_poly.pdbx_seq_one_letter_code
_entity_poly.pdbx_strand_id
1 'polypeptide(L)'
;MSSPLTSPPGSQTRNEQKQPVLLGLNGISEMRDGRVGNMSVDATLAKPFTPFAHQDLIKEPYEDDMRRDDEFKEREVCLVDAELHQQLLDLILEFHAWSTSRPDSETASAGEALVEEARVIQRLEEEQGMWSILFDQTRIRLVEFVARIKAALATLTGFGP
;
A
#
# COMPACT_ATOMS: atom_id res chain seq x y z
N MET A 1 29.22 -9.88 8.42
CA MET A 1 28.56 -8.71 9.04
C MET A 1 27.06 -8.96 8.86
N SER A 2 26.45 -9.78 9.70
CA SER A 2 25.97 -9.49 11.06
C SER A 2 24.85 -8.45 11.03
N SER A 3 23.61 -8.91 11.14
CA SER A 3 22.53 -8.15 11.75
C SER A 3 21.64 -9.11 12.55
N PRO A 4 21.17 -8.70 13.74
CA PRO A 4 20.77 -9.62 14.80
C PRO A 4 19.24 -9.81 14.83
N LEU A 5 18.82 -11.06 15.12
CA LEU A 5 17.46 -11.35 15.56
C LEU A 5 17.21 -10.66 16.91
N THR A 6 16.19 -9.81 16.95
CA THR A 6 15.68 -9.22 18.19
C THR A 6 14.39 -9.94 18.57
N SER A 7 14.45 -10.73 19.64
CA SER A 7 13.31 -11.37 20.28
C SER A 7 12.47 -10.35 21.06
N PRO A 8 11.14 -10.51 21.19
CA PRO A 8 10.36 -9.76 22.17
C PRO A 8 10.36 -10.44 23.55
N PRO A 9 10.26 -9.66 24.64
CA PRO A 9 10.39 -10.14 26.01
C PRO A 9 9.09 -10.77 26.55
N GLY A 10 9.28 -11.78 27.40
CA GLY A 10 8.23 -12.37 28.21
C GLY A 10 7.67 -11.37 29.22
N SER A 11 6.34 -11.39 29.38
CA SER A 11 5.63 -10.68 30.44
C SER A 11 5.07 -11.71 31.41
N GLN A 12 5.74 -11.83 32.55
CA GLN A 12 5.24 -12.52 33.75
C GLN A 12 4.55 -11.48 34.63
N THR A 13 3.46 -11.94 35.26
CA THR A 13 2.76 -11.44 36.46
C THR A 13 1.96 -10.14 36.37
N ARG A 14 0.63 -10.27 36.41
CA ARG A 14 -0.19 -9.48 37.33
C ARG A 14 -1.44 -10.27 37.72
N ASN A 15 -1.47 -10.70 38.98
CA ASN A 15 -2.64 -11.26 39.65
C ASN A 15 -3.81 -10.29 39.54
N GLU A 16 -4.90 -10.71 38.91
CA GLU A 16 -6.21 -10.09 39.12
C GLU A 16 -6.76 -10.58 40.46
N GLN A 17 -6.42 -9.81 41.49
CA GLN A 17 -7.06 -9.87 42.78
C GLN A 17 -8.46 -9.27 42.59
N LYS A 18 -9.47 -10.15 42.47
CA LYS A 18 -10.89 -9.80 42.61
C LYS A 18 -11.06 -8.99 43.91
N GLN A 19 -11.15 -7.67 43.78
CA GLN A 19 -11.73 -6.86 44.83
C GLN A 19 -13.24 -7.10 44.81
N PRO A 20 -13.88 -7.48 45.93
CA PRO A 20 -15.30 -7.27 46.04
C PRO A 20 -15.51 -5.76 46.01
N VAL A 21 -16.35 -5.29 45.09
CA VAL A 21 -16.95 -3.96 45.16
C VAL A 21 -17.68 -3.89 46.50
N LEU A 22 -17.01 -3.32 47.50
CA LEU A 22 -17.61 -2.89 48.74
C LEU A 22 -18.58 -1.77 48.36
N LEU A 23 -19.85 -2.14 48.18
CA LEU A 23 -20.95 -1.21 48.31
C LEU A 23 -20.82 -0.58 49.70
N GLY A 24 -20.23 0.62 49.73
CA GLY A 24 -20.15 1.44 50.91
C GLY A 24 -21.56 1.80 51.34
N LEU A 25 -22.11 1.01 52.26
CA LEU A 25 -23.18 1.41 53.16
C LEU A 25 -22.62 2.46 54.13
N ASN A 26 -22.31 3.64 53.60
CA ASN A 26 -22.00 4.83 54.40
C ASN A 26 -23.32 5.39 54.93
N GLY A 27 -23.75 4.85 56.07
CA GLY A 27 -24.97 5.30 56.73
C GLY A 27 -25.26 4.60 58.04
N ILE A 28 -24.25 4.14 58.79
CA ILE A 28 -24.43 3.69 60.18
C ILE A 28 -23.28 4.26 61.02
N SER A 29 -23.33 5.56 61.23
CA SER A 29 -22.57 6.21 62.30
C SER A 29 -23.46 7.25 62.96
N GLU A 30 -24.37 6.79 63.82
CA GLU A 30 -24.69 7.57 65.00
C GLU A 30 -25.25 6.68 66.12
N MET A 31 -24.76 6.97 67.33
CA MET A 31 -25.25 6.53 68.64
C MET A 31 -24.95 5.08 69.04
N ARG A 32 -23.70 4.90 69.53
CA ARG A 32 -23.47 4.09 70.73
C ARG A 32 -24.27 4.71 71.88
N ASP A 33 -25.37 4.09 72.27
CA ASP A 33 -25.79 4.07 73.66
C ASP A 33 -26.32 2.67 74.01
N GLY A 34 -25.85 2.14 75.13
CA GLY A 34 -26.09 0.77 75.55
C GLY A 34 -27.49 0.62 76.12
N ARG A 35 -28.34 -0.18 75.46
CA ARG A 35 -29.42 -0.97 76.05
C ARG A 35 -30.03 -1.85 74.95
N VAL A 36 -29.66 -3.12 74.92
CA VAL A 36 -30.41 -4.14 74.14
C VAL A 36 -31.66 -4.47 74.94
N GLY A 37 -32.64 -3.57 74.93
CA GLY A 37 -34.01 -3.91 75.28
C GLY A 37 -34.61 -4.65 74.09
N ASN A 38 -35.23 -5.80 74.33
CA ASN A 38 -36.00 -6.54 73.33
C ASN A 38 -37.06 -5.61 72.72
N MET A 39 -36.73 -4.97 71.60
CA MET A 39 -37.71 -4.23 70.82
C MET A 39 -38.68 -5.26 70.25
N SER A 40 -39.97 -5.09 70.58
CA SER A 40 -41.05 -5.89 69.99
C SER A 40 -40.91 -5.88 68.47
N VAL A 41 -41.11 -7.04 67.84
CA VAL A 41 -41.03 -7.22 66.38
C VAL A 41 -41.88 -6.16 65.65
N ASP A 42 -43.01 -5.77 66.25
CA ASP A 42 -43.88 -4.69 65.76
C ASP A 42 -43.20 -3.33 65.69
N ALA A 43 -42.34 -2.99 66.65
CA ALA A 43 -41.63 -1.71 66.68
C ALA A 43 -40.54 -1.62 65.60
N THR A 44 -40.03 -2.76 65.15
CA THR A 44 -39.07 -2.84 64.03
C THR A 44 -39.79 -2.77 62.69
N LEU A 45 -40.97 -3.41 62.58
CA LEU A 45 -41.81 -3.36 61.37
C LEU A 45 -42.54 -2.02 61.20
N ALA A 46 -42.73 -1.26 62.28
CA ALA A 46 -43.34 0.07 62.24
C ALA A 46 -42.39 1.18 61.74
N LYS A 47 -41.09 0.91 61.57
CA LYS A 47 -40.16 1.88 60.99
C LYS A 47 -40.32 1.91 59.46
N PRO A 48 -40.72 3.03 58.87
CA PRO A 48 -40.80 3.14 57.41
C PRO A 48 -39.40 3.00 56.80
N PHE A 49 -39.32 2.31 55.67
CA PHE A 49 -38.08 2.16 54.92
C PHE A 49 -37.61 3.54 54.42
N THR A 50 -36.28 3.72 54.41
CA THR A 50 -35.68 4.88 53.76
C THR A 50 -36.09 4.90 52.28
N PRO A 51 -36.58 6.03 51.76
CA PRO A 51 -36.92 6.16 50.35
C PRO A 51 -35.72 5.76 49.50
N PHE A 52 -35.96 4.89 48.53
CA PHE A 52 -34.92 4.46 47.62
C PHE A 52 -34.51 5.63 46.73
N ALA A 53 -33.23 6.02 46.78
CA ALA A 53 -32.67 7.07 45.92
C ALA A 53 -32.44 6.53 44.50
N HIS A 54 -33.54 6.34 43.76
CA HIS A 54 -33.53 5.79 42.41
C HIS A 54 -32.70 6.62 41.43
N GLN A 55 -32.73 7.94 41.58
CA GLN A 55 -32.06 8.89 40.71
C GLN A 55 -30.54 8.69 40.74
N ASP A 56 -29.96 8.70 41.94
CA ASP A 56 -28.51 8.68 42.12
C ASP A 56 -27.90 7.28 42.03
N LEU A 57 -28.65 6.24 42.44
CA LEU A 57 -28.14 4.86 42.42
C LEU A 57 -28.33 4.13 41.09
N ILE A 58 -29.33 4.48 40.30
CA ILE A 58 -29.67 3.73 39.07
C ILE A 58 -29.61 4.63 37.85
N LYS A 59 -30.30 5.77 37.89
CA LYS A 59 -30.52 6.56 36.68
C LYS A 59 -29.25 7.29 36.23
N GLU A 60 -28.58 7.99 37.14
CA GLU A 60 -27.32 8.68 36.81
C GLU A 60 -26.21 7.74 36.31
N PRO A 61 -25.89 6.62 37.00
CA PRO A 61 -24.87 5.68 36.50
C PRO A 61 -25.22 5.10 35.13
N TYR A 62 -26.51 4.82 34.89
CA TYR A 62 -26.96 4.31 33.61
C TYR A 62 -26.85 5.35 32.49
N GLU A 63 -27.22 6.60 32.75
CA GLU A 63 -27.07 7.70 31.80
C GLU A 63 -25.59 7.99 31.51
N ASP A 64 -24.73 7.94 32.53
CA ASP A 64 -23.27 8.04 32.38
C ASP A 64 -22.68 6.89 31.56
N ASP A 65 -23.16 5.65 31.78
CA ASP A 65 -22.77 4.48 30.98
C ASP A 65 -23.16 4.65 29.51
N MET A 66 -24.40 5.10 29.24
CA MET A 66 -24.84 5.35 27.86
C MET A 66 -24.00 6.44 27.18
N ARG A 67 -23.71 7.54 27.87
CA ARG A 67 -22.88 8.61 27.31
C ARG A 67 -21.48 8.11 26.95
N ARG A 68 -20.87 7.30 27.80
CA ARG A 68 -19.54 6.70 27.51
C ARG A 68 -19.58 5.76 26.31
N ASP A 69 -20.67 5.01 26.15
CA ASP A 69 -20.86 4.10 25.03
C ASP A 69 -21.01 4.86 23.70
N ASP A 70 -21.70 6.01 23.72
CA ASP A 70 -21.83 6.89 22.56
C ASP A 70 -20.50 7.57 22.19
N GLU A 71 -19.76 8.08 23.18
CA GLU A 71 -18.41 8.63 22.99
C GLU A 71 -17.44 7.60 22.40
N PHE A 72 -17.54 6.34 22.84
CA PHE A 72 -16.71 5.26 22.31
C PHE A 72 -17.05 4.97 20.85
N LYS A 73 -18.34 4.86 20.51
CA LYS A 73 -18.79 4.66 19.12
C LYS A 73 -18.37 5.80 18.22
N GLU A 74 -18.53 7.05 18.64
CA GLU A 74 -18.08 8.20 17.85
C GLU A 74 -16.57 8.16 17.62
N ARG A 75 -15.79 7.79 18.64
CA ARG A 75 -14.34 7.68 18.52
C ARG A 75 -13.93 6.55 17.59
N GLU A 76 -14.57 5.39 17.69
CA GLU A 76 -14.30 4.24 16.83
C GLU A 76 -14.64 4.57 15.37
N VAL A 77 -15.80 5.19 15.12
CA VAL A 77 -16.20 5.65 13.78
C VAL A 77 -15.21 6.67 13.22
N CYS A 78 -14.81 7.68 14.00
CA CYS A 78 -13.79 8.65 13.58
C CYS A 78 -12.44 7.99 13.26
N LEU A 79 -12.02 6.99 14.05
CA LEU A 79 -10.77 6.27 13.82
C LEU A 79 -10.83 5.46 12.51
N VAL A 80 -11.93 4.75 12.28
CA VAL A 80 -12.14 3.97 11.05
C VAL A 80 -12.19 4.88 9.82
N ASP A 81 -12.87 6.02 9.90
CA ASP A 81 -12.94 6.99 8.80
C ASP A 81 -11.55 7.58 8.47
N ALA A 82 -10.76 7.89 9.50
CA ALA A 82 -9.40 8.39 9.32
C ALA A 82 -8.48 7.35 8.67
N GLU A 83 -8.55 6.09 9.11
CA GLU A 83 -7.78 4.99 8.52
C GLU A 83 -8.16 4.73 7.07
N LEU A 84 -9.47 4.72 6.77
CA LEU A 84 -9.97 4.53 5.41
C LEU A 84 -9.52 5.67 4.49
N HIS A 85 -9.58 6.92 4.96
CA HIS A 85 -9.12 8.07 4.19
C HIS A 85 -7.62 7.99 3.89
N GLN A 86 -6.81 7.58 4.88
CA GLN A 86 -5.37 7.40 4.69
C GLN A 86 -5.08 6.30 3.66
N GLN A 87 -5.73 5.14 3.76
CA GLN A 87 -5.55 4.03 2.81
C GLN A 87 -5.97 4.44 1.38
N LEU A 88 -7.04 5.21 1.25
CA LEU A 88 -7.48 5.72 -0.05
C LEU A 88 -6.44 6.68 -0.64
N LEU A 89 -5.89 7.60 0.16
CA LEU A 89 -4.85 8.51 -0.29
C LEU A 89 -3.59 7.76 -0.74
N ASP A 90 -3.15 6.77 0.04
CA ASP A 90 -1.98 5.95 -0.30
C ASP A 90 -2.20 5.23 -1.64
N LEU A 91 -3.38 4.62 -1.85
CA LEU A 91 -3.74 3.97 -3.11
C LEU A 91 -3.72 4.95 -4.30
N ILE A 92 -4.27 6.16 -4.14
CA ILE A 92 -4.28 7.18 -5.19
C ILE A 92 -2.85 7.60 -5.55
N LEU A 93 -1.98 7.78 -4.55
CA LEU A 93 -0.59 8.17 -4.76
C LEU A 93 0.21 7.06 -5.46
N GLU A 94 0.03 5.81 -5.04
CA GLU A 94 0.65 4.66 -5.70
C GLU A 94 0.18 4.53 -7.16
N PHE A 95 -1.13 4.64 -7.40
CA PHE A 95 -1.69 4.59 -8.74
C PHE A 95 -1.16 5.73 -9.61
N HIS A 96 -1.09 6.95 -9.07
CA HIS A 96 -0.52 8.09 -9.77
C HIS A 96 0.93 7.82 -10.14
N ALA A 97 1.78 7.42 -9.20
CA ALA A 97 3.19 7.11 -9.44
C ALA A 97 3.38 6.01 -10.50
N TRP A 98 2.56 4.96 -10.46
CA TRP A 98 2.57 3.91 -11.46
C TRP A 98 2.12 4.42 -12.85
N SER A 99 1.03 5.17 -12.91
CA SER A 99 0.48 5.71 -14.16
C SER A 99 1.41 6.74 -14.82
N THR A 100 2.18 7.50 -14.04
CA THR A 100 3.13 8.49 -14.57
C THR A 100 4.45 7.87 -15.00
N SER A 101 4.93 6.82 -14.34
CA SER A 101 6.21 6.18 -14.67
C SER A 101 6.13 5.23 -15.88
N ARG A 102 4.95 4.65 -16.12
CA ARG A 102 4.75 3.65 -17.16
C ARG A 102 4.93 4.19 -18.59
N PRO A 103 4.34 5.33 -19.00
CA PRO A 103 4.52 5.89 -20.34
C PRO A 103 5.98 6.14 -20.68
N ASP A 104 6.76 6.68 -19.74
CA ASP A 104 8.18 6.96 -19.95
C ASP A 104 8.97 5.66 -20.17
N SER A 105 8.68 4.62 -19.39
CA SER A 105 9.35 3.31 -19.56
C SER A 105 8.97 2.61 -20.86
N GLU A 106 7.70 2.66 -21.26
CA GLU A 106 7.20 2.03 -22.48
C GLU A 106 7.68 2.78 -23.73
N THR A 107 7.69 4.11 -23.70
CA THR A 107 8.21 4.92 -24.80
C THR A 107 9.73 4.81 -24.94
N ALA A 108 10.48 4.75 -23.83
CA ALA A 108 11.91 4.50 -23.86
C ALA A 108 12.24 3.13 -24.47
N SER A 109 11.54 2.08 -24.04
CA SER A 109 11.73 0.71 -24.58
C SER A 109 11.35 0.61 -26.06
N ALA A 110 10.21 1.20 -26.46
CA ALA A 110 9.80 1.26 -27.86
C ALA A 110 10.80 2.07 -28.71
N GLY A 111 11.30 3.18 -28.17
CA GLY A 111 12.34 3.99 -28.80
C GLY A 111 13.64 3.23 -29.02
N GLU A 112 14.09 2.46 -28.03
CA GLU A 112 15.28 1.61 -28.13
C GLU A 112 15.11 0.53 -29.21
N ALA A 113 13.95 -0.12 -29.28
CA ALA A 113 13.64 -1.11 -30.31
C ALA A 113 13.71 -0.50 -31.72
N LEU A 114 13.11 0.68 -31.93
CA LEU A 114 13.17 1.38 -33.22
C LEU A 114 14.59 1.81 -33.59
N VAL A 115 15.39 2.25 -32.61
CA VAL A 115 16.80 2.62 -32.84
C VAL A 115 17.61 1.39 -33.27
N GLU A 116 17.38 0.24 -32.66
CA GLU A 116 18.09 -0.98 -33.06
C GLU A 116 17.67 -1.45 -34.45
N GLU A 117 16.37 -1.41 -34.78
CA GLU A 117 15.89 -1.67 -36.14
C GLU A 117 16.52 -0.73 -37.16
N ALA A 118 16.60 0.57 -36.86
CA ALA A 118 17.25 1.54 -37.73
C ALA A 118 18.74 1.21 -37.93
N ARG A 119 19.45 0.75 -36.89
CA ARG A 119 20.85 0.30 -37.01
C ARG A 119 20.99 -0.97 -37.86
N VAL A 120 20.03 -1.89 -37.78
CA VAL A 120 20.02 -3.08 -38.64
C VAL A 120 19.84 -2.67 -40.10
N ILE A 121 18.88 -1.77 -40.39
CA ILE A 121 18.65 -1.25 -41.75
C ILE A 121 19.90 -0.54 -42.27
N GLN A 122 20.51 0.35 -41.47
CA GLN A 122 21.71 1.07 -41.86
C GLN A 122 22.86 0.12 -42.24
N ARG A 123 23.11 -0.94 -41.46
CA ARG A 123 24.13 -1.94 -41.78
C ARG A 123 23.83 -2.67 -43.10
N LEU A 124 22.57 -3.03 -43.33
CA LEU A 124 22.15 -3.66 -44.59
C LEU A 124 22.31 -2.73 -45.80
N GLU A 125 22.01 -1.44 -45.64
CA GLU A 125 22.22 -0.44 -46.69
C GLU A 125 23.69 -0.21 -47.00
N GLU A 126 24.55 -0.18 -45.98
CA GLU A 126 26.01 -0.12 -46.15
C GLU A 126 26.53 -1.33 -46.93
N GLU A 127 26.06 -2.54 -46.61
CA GLU A 127 26.41 -3.77 -47.32
C GLU A 127 25.91 -3.76 -48.78
N GLN A 128 24.65 -3.37 -49.00
CA GLN A 128 24.07 -3.28 -50.34
C GLN A 128 24.75 -2.22 -51.21
N GLY A 129 25.05 -1.05 -50.63
CA GLY A 129 25.78 0.02 -51.30
C GLY A 129 27.18 -0.43 -51.72
N MET A 130 27.88 -1.16 -50.85
CA MET A 130 29.19 -1.75 -51.15
C MET A 130 29.10 -2.82 -52.24
N TRP A 131 28.09 -3.69 -52.19
CA TRP A 131 27.84 -4.67 -53.24
C TRP A 131 27.57 -4.00 -54.58
N SER A 132 26.74 -2.94 -54.61
CA SER A 132 26.47 -2.19 -55.83
C SER A 132 27.76 -1.65 -56.46
N ILE A 133 28.64 -1.05 -55.66
CA ILE A 133 29.92 -0.50 -56.15
C ILE A 133 30.81 -1.60 -56.74
N LEU A 134 30.93 -2.76 -56.07
CA LEU A 134 31.74 -3.88 -56.53
C LEU A 134 31.20 -4.52 -57.82
N PHE A 135 29.88 -4.69 -57.91
CA PHE A 135 29.22 -5.23 -59.10
C PHE A 135 29.32 -4.27 -60.28
N ASP A 136 29.11 -2.97 -60.07
CA ASP A 136 29.28 -1.96 -61.11
C ASP A 136 30.72 -1.91 -61.61
N GLN A 137 31.70 -1.99 -60.73
CA GLN A 137 33.11 -2.03 -61.14
C GLN A 137 33.42 -3.28 -61.96
N THR A 138 32.88 -4.44 -61.59
CA THR A 138 33.05 -5.70 -62.33
C THR A 138 32.37 -5.61 -63.71
N ARG A 139 31.16 -5.01 -63.77
CA ARG A 139 30.45 -4.76 -65.02
C ARG A 139 31.24 -3.84 -65.95
N ILE A 140 31.79 -2.74 -65.43
CA ILE A 140 32.63 -1.81 -66.22
C ILE A 140 33.85 -2.53 -66.79
N ARG A 141 34.56 -3.31 -65.96
CA ARG A 141 35.73 -4.10 -66.41
C ARG A 141 35.37 -5.10 -67.50
N LEU A 142 34.23 -5.77 -67.38
CA LEU A 142 33.76 -6.72 -68.40
C LEU A 142 33.43 -6.00 -69.71
N VAL A 143 32.73 -4.87 -69.65
CA VAL A 143 32.42 -4.05 -70.83
C VAL A 143 33.70 -3.60 -71.54
N GLU A 144 34.69 -3.14 -70.78
CA GLU A 144 35.98 -2.72 -71.32
C GLU A 144 36.74 -3.89 -71.96
N PHE A 145 36.76 -5.06 -71.32
CA PHE A 145 37.36 -6.27 -71.89
C PHE A 145 36.70 -6.66 -73.21
N VAL A 146 35.36 -6.71 -73.25
CA VAL A 146 34.61 -7.03 -74.47
C VAL A 146 34.89 -6.01 -75.57
N ALA A 147 34.98 -4.71 -75.23
CA ALA A 147 35.32 -3.68 -76.20
C ALA A 147 36.73 -3.89 -76.79
N ARG A 148 37.73 -4.21 -75.96
CA ARG A 148 39.10 -4.52 -76.41
C ARG A 148 39.14 -5.76 -77.32
N ILE A 149 38.43 -6.82 -76.96
CA ILE A 149 38.34 -8.04 -77.79
C ILE A 149 37.65 -7.72 -79.13
N LYS A 150 36.54 -6.98 -79.12
CA LYS A 150 35.87 -6.54 -80.35
C LYS A 150 36.79 -5.72 -81.24
N ALA A 151 37.56 -4.79 -80.68
CA ALA A 151 38.54 -4.00 -81.41
C ALA A 151 39.65 -4.88 -82.01
N ALA A 152 40.22 -5.80 -81.23
CA ALA A 152 41.23 -6.73 -81.72
C ALA A 152 40.69 -7.64 -82.83
N LEU A 153 39.48 -8.18 -82.66
CA LEU A 153 38.83 -8.99 -83.69
C LEU A 153 38.54 -8.19 -84.96
N ALA A 154 38.08 -6.94 -84.85
CA ALA A 154 37.91 -6.03 -85.98
C ALA A 154 39.24 -5.84 -86.75
N THR A 155 40.35 -5.63 -86.03
CA THR A 155 41.68 -5.51 -86.65
C THR A 155 42.15 -6.81 -87.31
N LEU A 156 41.87 -7.97 -86.71
CA LEU A 156 42.30 -9.28 -87.20
C LEU A 156 41.49 -9.75 -88.42
N THR A 157 40.20 -9.41 -88.45
CA THR A 157 39.28 -9.84 -89.51
C THR A 157 39.24 -8.88 -90.69
N GLY A 158 39.99 -7.77 -90.65
CA GLY A 158 40.00 -6.75 -91.69
C GLY A 158 38.70 -5.92 -91.75
N PHE A 159 37.74 -6.17 -90.86
CA PHE A 159 36.55 -5.35 -90.64
C PHE A 159 36.84 -4.30 -89.56
N GLY A 160 37.87 -3.48 -89.74
CA GLY A 160 37.88 -2.14 -89.13
C GLY A 160 36.81 -1.28 -89.82
N PRO A 161 36.38 -0.12 -89.25
CA PRO A 161 35.39 0.72 -89.93
C PRO A 161 35.74 0.97 -91.40
#